data_AF-A0A7C7T261-F1
#
_entry.id   AF-A0A7C7T261-F1
#
_cell.length_a   1.000
_cell.length_b   1.000
_cell.length_c   1.000
_cell.angle_alpha   90.00
_cell.angle_beta   90.00
_cell.angle_gamma   90.00
#
_symmetry.space_group_name_H-M   'P 1'
#
loop_
_entity.id
_entity.type
_entity.pdbx_description
1 polymer ?
#
loop_
_entity_poly.entity_id
_entity_poly.type
_entity_poly.pdbx_seq_one_letter_code
_entity_poly.pdbx_strand_id
1 'polypeptide(L)'
;MEIKLFVKDGHVAFQCEGVFVRAIQKVILEKETGLFWIRMDDDSEQELDCPICPETIEAIGDYGFCGMGFYHHGQMMGASVFPLEKR
;
A
#
# COMPACT_ATOMS: atom_id res chain seq x y z
N MET A 1 13.93 -0.55 -4.62
CA MET A 1 12.87 -1.44 -4.11
C MET A 1 11.67 -1.17 -5.01
N GLU A 2 11.15 -2.19 -5.69
CA GLU A 2 9.97 -2.04 -6.55
C GLU A 2 8.76 -2.55 -5.77
N ILE A 3 7.81 -1.65 -5.48
CA ILE A 3 6.54 -1.99 -4.84
C ILE A 3 5.48 -1.87 -5.93
N LYS A 4 4.75 -2.96 -6.18
CA LYS A 4 3.65 -3.00 -7.14
C LYS A 4 2.34 -2.88 -6.41
N LEU A 5 1.44 -2.07 -6.93
CA LEU A 5 0.12 -1.88 -6.37
C LEU A 5 -0.94 -2.55 -7.24
N PHE A 6 -1.79 -3.36 -6.63
CA PHE A 6 -2.91 -4.02 -7.26
C PHE A 6 -4.19 -3.50 -6.63
N VAL A 7 -5.08 -2.97 -7.47
CA VAL A 7 -6.42 -2.60 -7.04
C VAL A 7 -7.45 -3.48 -7.72
N LYS A 8 -8.32 -4.08 -6.92
CA LYS A 8 -9.45 -4.86 -7.42
C LYS A 8 -10.65 -4.71 -6.50
N ASP A 9 -11.80 -4.34 -7.05
CA ASP A 9 -13.06 -4.22 -6.30
C ASP A 9 -12.93 -3.35 -5.04
N GLY A 10 -12.21 -2.22 -5.13
CA GLY A 10 -11.94 -1.30 -4.02
C GLY A 10 -10.89 -1.78 -3.00
N HIS A 11 -10.39 -3.01 -3.15
CA HIS A 11 -9.32 -3.54 -2.32
C HIS A 11 -7.97 -3.18 -2.92
N VAL A 12 -7.07 -2.70 -2.08
CA VAL A 12 -5.67 -2.49 -2.43
C VAL A 12 -4.84 -3.62 -1.85
N ALA A 13 -3.98 -4.18 -2.69
CA ALA A 13 -2.92 -5.10 -2.31
C ALA A 13 -1.60 -4.57 -2.85
N PHE A 14 -0.57 -4.48 -2.02
CA PHE A 14 0.79 -4.27 -2.53
C PHE A 14 1.52 -5.59 -2.70
N GLN A 15 2.47 -5.63 -3.61
CA GLN A 15 3.51 -6.63 -3.72
C GLN A 15 4.84 -5.93 -3.58
N CYS A 16 5.61 -6.34 -2.57
CA CYS A 16 7.00 -5.93 -2.41
C CYS A 16 7.90 -7.17 -2.53
N GLU A 17 8.98 -7.05 -3.29
CA GLU A 17 10.05 -8.05 -3.30
C GLU A 17 11.11 -7.68 -2.25
N GLY A 18 11.19 -8.45 -1.16
CA GLY A 18 12.19 -8.25 -0.09
C GLY A 18 11.71 -8.59 1.33
N VAL A 19 12.60 -8.42 2.32
CA VAL A 19 12.36 -8.68 3.75
C VAL A 19 11.81 -7.42 4.43
N PHE A 20 10.55 -7.06 4.20
CA PHE A 20 9.97 -5.80 4.73
C PHE A 20 8.63 -5.97 5.48
N VAL A 21 8.46 -7.10 6.18
CA VAL A 21 7.20 -7.42 6.87
C VAL A 21 7.05 -6.73 8.24
N ARG A 22 8.14 -6.34 8.89
CA ARG A 22 8.12 -6.00 10.33
C ARG A 22 8.15 -4.51 10.67
N ALA A 23 8.26 -3.63 9.69
CA ALA A 23 8.53 -2.23 9.95
C ALA A 23 7.44 -1.30 9.42
N ILE A 24 6.27 -1.81 9.01
CA ILE A 24 5.18 -0.99 8.45
C ILE A 24 4.09 -0.83 9.49
N GLN A 25 3.76 0.42 9.80
CA GLN A 25 2.75 0.77 10.78
C GLN A 25 1.39 1.02 10.11
N LYS A 26 1.37 1.82 9.03
CA LYS A 26 0.15 2.20 8.31
C LYS A 26 0.44 2.61 6.87
N VAL A 27 -0.62 2.69 6.08
CA VAL A 27 -0.62 3.23 4.72
C VAL A 27 -1.38 4.56 4.72
N ILE A 28 -0.87 5.54 3.99
CA ILE A 28 -1.47 6.87 3.86
C ILE A 28 -1.81 7.10 2.38
N LEU A 29 -3.03 7.55 2.10
CA LEU A 29 -3.46 7.98 0.77
C LEU A 29 -3.63 9.49 0.75
N GLU A 30 -2.82 10.19 -0.06
CA GLU A 30 -2.96 11.62 -0.31
C GLU A 30 -3.97 11.84 -1.44
N LYS A 31 -5.13 12.42 -1.10
CA LYS A 31 -6.25 12.50 -2.05
C LYS A 31 -6.02 13.48 -3.20
N GLU A 32 -5.28 14.55 -2.95
CA GLU A 32 -5.06 15.62 -3.95
C GLU A 32 -4.16 15.15 -5.09
N THR A 33 -3.14 14.35 -4.77
CA THR A 33 -2.13 13.87 -5.72
C THR A 33 -2.39 12.43 -6.16
N GLY A 34 -3.15 11.67 -5.37
CA GLY A 34 -3.36 10.24 -5.58
C GLY A 34 -2.19 9.37 -5.15
N LEU A 35 -1.20 9.94 -4.45
CA LEU A 35 0.00 9.23 -4.02
C LEU A 35 -0.28 8.40 -2.77
N PHE A 36 0.31 7.21 -2.75
CA PHE A 36 0.34 6.36 -1.56
C PHE A 36 1.68 6.51 -0.86
N TRP A 37 1.62 6.51 0.47
CA TRP A 37 2.79 6.53 1.33
C TRP A 37 2.70 5.37 2.31
N ILE A 38 3.85 4.84 2.69
CA ILE A 38 3.96 3.89 3.80
C ILE A 38 4.64 4.61 4.96
N ARG A 39 4.02 4.55 6.15
CA ARG A 39 4.68 4.94 7.39
C ARG A 39 5.27 3.73 8.08
N MET A 40 6.55 3.85 8.42
CA MET A 40 7.32 2.81 9.07
C MET A 40 7.29 2.94 10.61
N ASP A 41 7.75 1.90 11.32
CA ASP A 41 7.79 1.88 12.79
C ASP A 41 8.76 2.90 13.40
N ASP A 42 9.71 3.41 12.62
CA ASP A 42 10.62 4.51 12.99
C ASP A 42 10.06 5.90 12.61
N ASP A 43 8.76 5.98 12.31
CA ASP A 43 8.03 7.16 11.84
C ASP A 43 8.53 7.73 10.50
N SER A 44 9.42 7.04 9.78
CA SER A 44 9.78 7.44 8.42
C SER A 44 8.62 7.20 7.45
N GLU A 45 8.44 8.13 6.51
CA GLU A 45 7.45 8.00 5.43
C GLU A 45 8.18 7.76 4.10
N GLN A 46 7.70 6.77 3.36
CA GLN A 46 8.21 6.45 2.04
C GLN A 46 7.10 6.56 1.01
N GLU A 47 7.35 7.37 -0.02
CA GLU A 47 6.48 7.49 -1.19
C GLU A 47 6.49 6.17 -1.97
N LEU A 48 5.30 5.73 -2.37
CA LEU A 48 5.13 4.63 -3.29
C LEU A 48 4.98 5.18 -4.70
N ASP A 49 6.04 5.00 -5.49
CA ASP A 49 6.03 5.33 -6.91
C ASP A 49 5.15 4.31 -7.65
N CYS A 50 3.86 4.62 -7.80
CA CYS A 50 2.88 3.78 -8.45
C CYS A 50 1.84 4.62 -9.20
N PRO A 51 1.67 4.42 -10.53
CA PRO A 51 0.61 5.08 -11.27
C PRO A 51 -0.73 4.43 -10.93
N ILE A 52 -1.61 5.19 -10.26
CA ILE A 52 -2.98 4.78 -9.94
C ILE A 52 -3.94 5.75 -10.63
N CYS A 53 -4.98 5.22 -11.26
CA CYS A 53 -5.99 6.06 -11.89
C CYS A 53 -6.83 6.82 -10.82
N PRO A 54 -7.16 8.11 -11.04
CA PRO A 54 -7.95 8.92 -10.10
C PRO A 54 -9.27 8.29 -9.63
N GLU A 55 -9.98 7.61 -10.53
CA GLU A 55 -11.25 6.93 -10.24
C GLU A 55 -11.09 5.81 -9.19
N THR A 56 -9.90 5.21 -9.15
CA THR A 56 -9.53 4.15 -8.21
C THR A 56 -9.21 4.72 -6.83
N ILE A 57 -8.67 5.93 -6.75
CA ILE A 57 -8.33 6.62 -5.49
C ILE A 57 -9.58 6.93 -4.66
N GLU A 58 -10.65 7.40 -5.30
CA GLU A 58 -11.93 7.65 -4.61
C GLU A 58 -12.53 6.36 -4.05
N ALA A 59 -12.55 5.28 -4.85
CA ALA A 59 -13.06 3.99 -4.40
C ALA A 59 -12.28 3.42 -3.21
N ILE A 60 -10.94 3.55 -3.21
CA ILE A 60 -10.08 3.09 -2.11
C ILE A 60 -10.31 3.93 -0.85
N GLY A 61 -10.51 5.24 -1.03
CA GLY A 61 -10.79 6.14 0.08
C GLY A 61 -11.91 5.63 0.97
N ASP A 62 -12.97 5.02 0.46
CA ASP A 62 -14.07 4.58 1.33
C ASP A 62 -13.73 3.38 2.24
N TYR A 63 -12.57 2.74 2.04
CA TYR A 63 -12.08 1.64 2.87
C TYR A 63 -11.16 2.16 4.00
N GLY A 64 -11.32 1.62 5.22
CA GLY A 64 -10.52 2.00 6.39
C GLY A 64 -9.20 1.22 6.55
N PHE A 65 -8.89 0.31 5.63
CA PHE A 65 -7.73 -0.57 5.71
C PHE A 65 -7.19 -0.92 4.31
N CYS A 66 -5.95 -1.39 4.28
CA CYS A 66 -5.23 -1.73 3.06
C CYS A 66 -4.55 -3.09 3.23
N GLY A 67 -4.71 -3.98 2.25
CA GLY A 67 -4.04 -5.28 2.24
C GLY A 67 -2.64 -5.16 1.64
N MET A 68 -1.72 -6.03 2.05
CA MET A 68 -0.41 -6.15 1.43
C MET A 68 0.01 -7.61 1.35
N GLY A 69 0.38 -8.08 0.17
CA GLY A 69 0.99 -9.37 -0.07
C GLY A 69 2.52 -9.26 -0.15
N PHE A 70 3.21 -10.22 0.43
CA PHE A 70 4.66 -10.33 0.35
C PHE A 70 5.00 -11.42 -0.66
N TYR A 71 5.84 -11.13 -1.64
CA TYR A 71 6.17 -12.08 -2.69
C TYR A 71 7.68 -12.30 -2.77
N HIS A 72 8.06 -13.54 -3.05
CA HIS A 72 9.44 -13.92 -3.33
C HIS A 72 9.44 -14.83 -4.56
N HIS A 73 10.16 -14.45 -5.62
CA HIS A 73 10.16 -15.15 -6.91
C HIS A 73 8.74 -15.42 -7.47
N GLY A 74 7.84 -14.44 -7.34
CA GLY A 74 6.46 -14.53 -7.83
C GLY A 74 5.52 -15.40 -6.98
N GLN A 75 6.00 -16.01 -5.88
CA GLN A 75 5.17 -16.75 -4.94
C GLN A 75 4.81 -15.88 -3.72
N MET A 76 3.54 -15.91 -3.30
CA MET A 76 3.10 -15.22 -2.09
C MET A 76 3.64 -15.95 -0.85
N MET A 77 4.46 -15.23 -0.08
CA MET A 77 5.07 -15.71 1.17
C MET A 77 4.22 -15.37 2.39
N GLY A 78 3.34 -14.37 2.29
CA GLY A 78 2.44 -13.97 3.35
C GLY A 78 1.60 -12.76 2.96
N ALA A 79 0.67 -12.37 3.83
CA ALA A 79 -0.11 -11.15 3.68
C ALA A 79 -0.34 -10.49 5.05
N SER A 80 -0.50 -9.17 5.05
CA SER A 80 -0.87 -8.38 6.22
C SER A 80 -1.90 -7.33 5.83
N VAL A 81 -2.62 -6.81 6.83
CA VAL A 81 -3.57 -5.71 6.67
C VAL A 81 -3.10 -4.55 7.53
N PHE A 82 -3.08 -3.35 6.95
CA PHE A 82 -2.66 -2.12 7.60
C PHE A 82 -3.80 -1.11 7.64
N PRO A 83 -3.88 -0.27 8.68
CA PRO A 83 -4.79 0.87 8.68
C PRO A 83 -4.53 1.77 7.47
N LEU A 84 -5.61 2.26 6.84
CA LEU A 84 -5.53 3.27 5.79
C LEU A 84 -5.92 4.63 6.36
N GLU A 85 -5.00 5.58 6.30
CA GLU A 85 -5.23 6.97 6.68
C GLU A 85 -5.40 7.84 5.44
N LYS A 86 -6.28 8.83 5.52
CA LYS A 86 -6.50 9.81 4.46
C LYS A 86 -5.81 11.10 4.83
N ARG A 87 -5.04 11.63 3.89
CA ARG A 87 -4.45 12.97 3.96
C ARG A 87 -5.01 13.86 2.88
#